data_AF-A0A521UH51-F1
#
_entry.id   AF-A0A521UH51-F1
#
_cell.length_a   1.000
_cell.length_b   1.000
_cell.length_c   1.000
_cell.angle_alpha   90.00
_cell.angle_beta   90.00
_cell.angle_gamma   90.00
#
_symmetry.space_group_name_H-M   'P 1'
#
loop_
_entity.id
_entity.type
_entity.pdbx_description
1 polymer ?
#
loop_
_entity_poly.entity_id
_entity_poly.type
_entity_poly.pdbx_seq_one_letter_code
_entity_poly.pdbx_strand_id
1 'polypeptide(L)'
;MEKGNVARTSWFVSAGIDDLAKYRIVELLLRTPGLSGSAHFLIETLGLRPVVLVHQLLDELVQQGVLCVPSSSSPLRVYTISQDRSARQRLERLYSLSTDPRLRTSLMEQLARRSLHKAASLARRRRASRQAAGQGETSVGGIKPRQPRSSALSAAGKGA
;
A
#
# COMPACT_ATOMS: atom_id res chain seq x y z
N MET A 1 -3.33 -6.74 -26.81
CA MET A 1 -2.93 -5.42 -26.28
C MET A 1 -3.66 -5.18 -24.95
N GLU A 2 -3.12 -5.63 -23.81
CA GLU A 2 -3.78 -5.52 -22.49
C GLU A 2 -2.92 -4.80 -21.43
N LYS A 3 -1.84 -4.10 -21.84
CA LYS A 3 -0.94 -3.40 -20.90
C LYS A 3 -1.55 -2.13 -20.29
N GLY A 4 -2.68 -1.64 -20.82
CA GLY A 4 -3.33 -0.40 -20.35
C GLY A 4 -4.23 -0.57 -19.12
N ASN A 5 -4.75 -1.78 -18.86
CA ASN A 5 -5.74 -1.98 -17.79
C ASN A 5 -5.09 -2.30 -16.44
N VAL A 6 -3.98 -3.05 -16.44
CA VAL A 6 -3.20 -3.41 -15.23
C VAL A 6 -2.58 -2.19 -14.57
N ALA A 7 -2.11 -1.22 -15.36
CA ALA A 7 -1.57 0.05 -14.84
C ALA A 7 -2.64 0.91 -14.16
N ARG A 8 -3.92 0.80 -14.58
CA ARG A 8 -5.05 1.57 -14.05
C ARG A 8 -5.65 0.97 -12.77
N THR A 9 -5.53 -0.32 -12.53
CA THR A 9 -5.90 -0.96 -11.24
C THR A 9 -4.76 -0.99 -10.24
N SER A 10 -3.50 -0.97 -10.70
CA SER A 10 -2.28 -0.92 -9.89
C SER A 10 -2.18 0.31 -8.96
N TRP A 11 -2.59 1.50 -9.43
CA TRP A 11 -2.53 2.72 -8.61
C TRP A 11 -3.72 2.87 -7.65
N PHE A 12 -4.84 2.19 -7.94
CA PHE A 12 -6.08 2.26 -7.17
C PHE A 12 -5.90 1.76 -5.74
N VAL A 13 -5.06 0.74 -5.61
CA VAL A 13 -4.82 0.08 -4.33
C VAL A 13 -3.56 0.66 -3.65
N SER A 14 -2.58 1.22 -4.40
CA SER A 14 -1.31 1.77 -3.83
C SER A 14 -1.49 3.05 -3.01
N ALA A 15 -2.75 3.41 -2.76
CA ALA A 15 -3.19 4.72 -2.32
C ALA A 15 -3.93 4.74 -0.97
N GLY A 16 -4.05 3.60 -0.28
CA GLY A 16 -4.69 3.56 1.04
C GLY A 16 -5.62 2.37 1.17
N ILE A 17 -5.04 1.29 1.69
CA ILE A 17 -5.66 0.29 2.56
C ILE A 17 -7.20 0.19 2.45
N ASP A 18 -7.64 -0.83 1.72
CA ASP A 18 -9.04 -1.13 1.49
C ASP A 18 -9.66 -1.81 2.72
N ASP A 19 -10.54 -1.08 3.43
CA ASP A 19 -11.28 -1.59 4.59
C ASP A 19 -12.11 -2.83 4.23
N LEU A 20 -12.58 -2.92 2.97
CA LEU A 20 -13.29 -4.09 2.46
C LEU A 20 -12.35 -5.28 2.30
N ALA A 21 -11.15 -5.10 1.73
CA ALA A 21 -10.18 -6.18 1.58
C ALA A 21 -9.72 -6.72 2.95
N LYS A 22 -9.46 -5.84 3.92
CA LYS A 22 -9.16 -6.23 5.31
C LYS A 22 -10.29 -7.03 5.92
N TYR A 23 -11.52 -6.53 5.81
CA TYR A 23 -12.69 -7.23 6.32
C TYR A 23 -12.82 -8.62 5.67
N ARG A 24 -12.62 -8.75 4.36
CA ARG A 24 -12.70 -10.02 3.63
C ARG A 24 -11.63 -11.03 4.08
N ILE A 25 -10.41 -10.58 4.37
CA ILE A 25 -9.34 -11.42 4.94
C ILE A 25 -9.76 -11.94 6.32
N VAL A 26 -10.20 -11.03 7.20
CA VAL A 26 -10.63 -11.37 8.56
C VAL A 26 -11.85 -12.29 8.54
N GLU A 27 -12.84 -12.00 7.69
CA GLU A 27 -14.05 -12.80 7.49
C GLU A 27 -13.70 -14.24 7.11
N LEU A 28 -12.76 -14.44 6.18
CA LEU A 28 -12.32 -15.77 5.75
C LEU A 28 -11.72 -16.57 6.92
N LEU A 29 -10.84 -15.93 7.69
CA LEU A 29 -10.14 -16.57 8.80
C LEU A 29 -11.06 -16.86 9.99
N LEU A 30 -12.05 -16.01 10.26
CA LEU A 30 -13.06 -16.26 11.30
C LEU A 30 -14.05 -17.34 10.90
N ARG A 31 -14.44 -17.40 9.63
CA ARG A 31 -15.36 -18.42 9.11
C ARG A 31 -14.72 -19.82 9.08
N THR A 32 -13.40 -19.90 9.05
CA THR A 32 -12.65 -21.16 8.97
C THR A 32 -11.72 -21.29 10.17
N PRO A 33 -12.20 -21.79 11.33
CA PRO A 33 -11.38 -21.92 12.52
C PRO A 33 -10.09 -22.71 12.28
N GLY A 34 -8.96 -22.21 12.79
CA GLY A 34 -7.65 -22.84 12.61
C GLY A 34 -6.99 -22.55 11.26
N LEU A 35 -7.70 -21.91 10.32
CA LEU A 35 -7.11 -21.51 9.05
C LEU A 35 -5.97 -20.52 9.31
N SER A 36 -4.84 -20.84 8.70
CA SER A 36 -3.67 -19.98 8.64
C SER A 36 -3.17 -19.99 7.21
N GLY A 37 -2.76 -18.85 6.69
CA GLY A 37 -2.49 -18.71 5.26
C GLY A 37 -1.30 -17.83 4.96
N SER A 38 -0.53 -18.19 3.94
CA SER A 38 0.45 -17.27 3.36
C SER A 38 -0.27 -16.10 2.66
N ALA A 39 0.45 -15.02 2.39
CA ALA A 39 -0.09 -13.92 1.60
C ALA A 39 -0.60 -14.42 0.23
N HIS A 40 0.14 -15.31 -0.42
CA HIS A 40 -0.24 -15.89 -1.71
C HIS A 40 -1.56 -16.68 -1.64
N PHE A 41 -1.70 -17.55 -0.63
CA PHE A 41 -2.95 -18.28 -0.40
C PHE A 41 -4.16 -17.35 -0.22
N LEU A 42 -4.02 -16.30 0.59
CA LEU A 42 -5.12 -15.35 0.84
C LEU A 42 -5.47 -14.55 -0.41
N ILE A 43 -4.46 -14.16 -1.18
CA ILE A 43 -4.59 -13.45 -2.46
C ILE A 43 -5.37 -14.27 -3.48
N GLU A 44 -5.05 -15.56 -3.62
CA GLU A 44 -5.73 -16.45 -4.56
C GLU A 44 -7.15 -16.76 -4.10
N THR A 45 -7.31 -17.12 -2.83
CA THR A 45 -8.61 -17.49 -2.25
C THR A 45 -9.63 -16.35 -2.33
N LEU A 46 -9.18 -15.11 -2.11
CA LEU A 46 -10.05 -13.94 -2.07
C LEU A 46 -10.06 -13.13 -3.38
N GLY A 47 -9.28 -13.56 -4.38
CA GLY A 47 -9.13 -12.82 -5.64
C GLY A 47 -8.56 -11.41 -5.46
N LEU A 48 -7.81 -11.17 -4.37
CA LEU A 48 -7.32 -9.83 -4.04
C LEU A 48 -6.18 -9.45 -4.97
N ARG A 49 -6.24 -8.25 -5.53
CA ARG A 49 -5.21 -7.69 -6.40
C ARG A 49 -5.08 -6.19 -6.13
N PRO A 50 -3.87 -5.62 -6.31
CA PRO A 50 -2.61 -6.27 -6.66
C PRO A 50 -1.85 -6.83 -5.44
N VAL A 51 -1.04 -7.86 -5.69
CA VAL A 51 -0.34 -8.71 -4.68
C VAL A 51 0.45 -7.90 -3.65
N VAL A 52 1.28 -6.97 -4.11
CA VAL A 52 2.18 -6.15 -3.27
C VAL A 52 1.44 -5.45 -2.12
N LEU A 53 0.17 -5.12 -2.35
CA LEU A 53 -0.60 -4.34 -1.39
C LEU A 53 -1.36 -5.20 -0.42
N VAL A 54 -1.68 -6.43 -0.81
CA VAL A 54 -2.18 -7.41 0.14
C VAL A 54 -1.11 -7.72 1.19
N HIS A 55 0.18 -7.72 0.83
CA HIS A 55 1.25 -7.78 1.84
C HIS A 55 1.20 -6.60 2.82
N GLN A 56 1.04 -5.37 2.34
CA GLN A 56 0.92 -4.19 3.21
C GLN A 56 -0.32 -4.26 4.12
N LEU A 57 -1.46 -4.74 3.59
CA LEU A 57 -2.68 -4.95 4.37
C LEU A 57 -2.46 -5.96 5.50
N LEU A 58 -1.78 -7.06 5.20
CA LEU A 58 -1.48 -8.10 6.17
C LEU A 58 -0.54 -7.58 7.26
N ASP A 59 0.52 -6.85 6.88
CA ASP A 59 1.44 -6.22 7.84
C ASP A 59 0.71 -5.21 8.74
N GLU A 60 -0.21 -4.41 8.21
CA GLU A 60 -0.97 -3.46 9.01
C GLU A 60 -1.96 -4.16 9.97
N LEU A 61 -2.61 -5.24 9.52
CA LEU A 61 -3.46 -6.06 10.39
C LEU A 61 -2.65 -6.73 11.51
N VAL A 62 -1.38 -7.06 11.26
CA VAL A 62 -0.45 -7.52 12.30
C VAL A 62 -0.11 -6.39 13.27
N GLN A 63 0.22 -5.20 12.77
CA GLN A 63 0.49 -4.02 13.61
C GLN A 63 -0.71 -3.62 14.49
N GLN A 64 -1.93 -3.82 13.99
CA GLN A 64 -3.19 -3.57 14.70
C GLN A 64 -3.55 -4.67 15.71
N GLY A 65 -2.75 -5.74 15.81
CA GLY A 65 -3.00 -6.88 16.69
C GLY A 65 -4.20 -7.73 16.28
N VAL A 66 -4.68 -7.58 15.04
CA VAL A 66 -5.79 -8.36 14.47
C VAL A 66 -5.27 -9.71 13.98
N LEU A 67 -4.13 -9.69 13.28
CA LEU A 67 -3.42 -10.89 12.85
C LEU A 67 -2.14 -11.07 13.65
N CYS A 68 -1.61 -12.29 13.66
CA CYS A 68 -0.26 -12.57 14.08
C CYS A 68 0.45 -13.46 13.07
N VAL A 69 1.78 -13.43 13.12
CA VAL A 69 2.65 -14.31 12.36
C VAL A 69 3.29 -15.27 13.37
N PRO A 70 2.88 -16.54 13.42
CA PRO A 70 3.50 -17.51 14.32
C PRO A 70 4.99 -17.63 14.00
N SER A 71 5.84 -17.72 15.03
CA SER A 71 7.25 -18.04 14.85
C SER A 71 7.36 -19.48 14.33
N SER A 72 7.41 -19.62 13.01
CA SER A 72 7.65 -20.89 12.35
C SER A 72 9.04 -20.90 11.74
N SER A 73 9.64 -22.07 11.62
CA SER A 73 10.90 -22.32 10.90
C SER A 73 10.78 -22.17 9.38
N SER A 74 9.59 -21.81 8.87
CA SER A 74 9.35 -21.63 7.44
C SER A 74 9.82 -20.26 6.95
N PRO A 75 10.46 -20.17 5.78
CA PRO A 75 10.80 -18.88 5.16
C PRO A 75 9.56 -18.09 4.71
N LEU A 76 8.38 -18.73 4.66
CA LEU A 76 7.13 -18.09 4.28
C LEU A 76 6.37 -17.60 5.50
N ARG A 77 6.07 -16.29 5.54
CA ARG A 77 5.18 -15.71 6.56
C ARG A 77 3.77 -16.28 6.40
N VAL A 78 3.29 -16.93 7.46
CA VAL A 78 1.93 -17.42 7.58
C VAL A 78 1.18 -16.50 8.54
N TYR A 79 -0.01 -16.07 8.14
CA TYR A 79 -0.86 -15.16 8.91
C TYR A 79 -2.03 -15.94 9.50
N THR A 80 -2.34 -15.67 10.76
CA THR A 80 -3.50 -16.22 11.47
C THR A 80 -4.15 -15.16 12.36
N ILE A 81 -5.35 -15.43 12.87
CA ILE A 81 -6.04 -14.52 13.79
C ILE A 81 -5.28 -14.45 15.11
N SER A 82 -5.09 -13.23 15.61
CA SER A 82 -4.46 -13.00 16.91
C SER A 82 -5.22 -13.72 18.04
N GLN A 83 -4.47 -14.29 18.99
CA GLN A 83 -5.03 -14.90 20.19
C GLN A 83 -5.33 -13.86 21.29
N ASP A 84 -5.09 -12.57 21.03
CA ASP A 84 -5.50 -11.52 21.97
C ASP A 84 -7.02 -11.55 22.18
N ARG A 85 -7.44 -11.78 23.43
CA ARG A 85 -8.84 -11.94 23.80
C ARG A 85 -9.67 -10.70 23.45
N SER A 86 -9.09 -9.51 23.65
CA SER A 86 -9.80 -8.24 23.42
C SER A 86 -10.04 -7.96 21.93
N ALA A 87 -9.05 -8.23 21.09
CA ALA A 87 -9.15 -8.14 19.64
C ALA A 87 -10.16 -9.18 19.13
N ARG A 88 -10.04 -10.43 19.60
CA ARG A 88 -10.90 -11.53 19.19
C ARG A 88 -12.38 -11.28 19.51
N GLN A 89 -12.71 -10.82 20.71
CA GLN A 89 -14.10 -10.46 21.05
C GLN A 89 -14.67 -9.36 20.16
N ARG A 90 -13.85 -8.34 19.82
CA ARG A 90 -14.27 -7.27 18.91
C ARG A 90 -14.50 -7.78 17.48
N LEU A 91 -13.64 -8.67 17.00
CA LEU A 91 -13.74 -9.30 15.69
C LEU A 91 -14.94 -10.24 15.59
N GLU A 92 -15.18 -11.07 16.60
CA GLU A 92 -16.34 -11.97 16.67
C GLU A 92 -17.65 -11.18 16.71
N ARG A 93 -17.70 -10.06 17.44
CA ARG A 93 -18.86 -9.15 17.43
C ARG A 93 -19.08 -8.54 16.05
N LEU A 94 -18.02 -8.04 15.40
CA LEU A 94 -18.10 -7.49 14.05
C LEU A 94 -18.59 -8.53 13.04
N TYR A 95 -18.06 -9.75 13.13
CA TYR A 95 -18.46 -10.88 12.27
C TYR A 95 -19.92 -11.30 12.53
N SER A 96 -20.35 -11.37 13.79
CA SER A 96 -21.74 -11.68 14.13
C SER A 96 -22.70 -10.65 13.51
N LEU A 97 -22.36 -9.35 13.57
CA LEU A 97 -23.16 -8.30 12.95
C LEU A 97 -23.17 -8.39 11.41
N SER A 98 -22.08 -8.85 10.79
CA SER A 98 -21.99 -8.99 9.34
C SER A 98 -22.59 -10.29 8.79
N THR A 99 -22.89 -11.25 9.67
CA THR A 99 -23.63 -12.47 9.33
C THR A 99 -25.14 -12.25 9.27
N ASP A 100 -25.67 -11.16 9.85
CA ASP A 100 -27.08 -10.79 9.68
C ASP A 100 -27.31 -10.34 8.21
N PRO A 101 -28.14 -11.07 7.43
CA PRO A 101 -28.42 -10.74 6.04
C PRO A 101 -28.97 -9.32 5.85
N ARG A 102 -29.71 -8.79 6.85
CA ARG A 102 -30.30 -7.45 6.81
C ARG A 102 -29.24 -6.36 6.90
N LEU A 103 -28.14 -6.63 7.61
CA LEU A 103 -27.07 -5.66 7.85
C LEU A 103 -25.89 -5.85 6.90
N ARG A 104 -25.70 -7.06 6.36
CA ARG A 104 -24.56 -7.44 5.53
C ARG A 104 -24.40 -6.54 4.31
N THR A 105 -25.46 -6.35 3.52
CA THR A 105 -25.39 -5.54 2.29
C THR A 105 -24.99 -4.10 2.61
N SER A 106 -25.68 -3.47 3.56
CA SER A 106 -25.37 -2.11 4.00
C SER A 106 -23.95 -1.99 4.54
N LEU A 107 -23.46 -2.98 5.29
CA LEU A 107 -22.10 -2.98 5.81
C LEU A 107 -21.06 -3.05 4.67
N MET A 108 -21.25 -3.95 3.71
CA MET A 108 -20.34 -4.10 2.57
C MET A 108 -20.32 -2.83 1.72
N GLU A 109 -21.48 -2.21 1.47
CA GLU A 109 -21.59 -0.95 0.74
C GLU A 109 -20.89 0.20 1.46
N GLN A 110 -21.04 0.29 2.79
CA GLN A 110 -20.36 1.31 3.58
C GLN A 110 -18.84 1.13 3.56
N LEU A 111 -18.35 -0.10 3.68
CA LEU A 111 -16.92 -0.41 3.59
C LEU A 111 -16.37 -0.10 2.19
N ALA A 112 -17.09 -0.49 1.13
CA ALA A 112 -16.74 -0.15 -0.24
C ALA A 112 -16.72 1.37 -0.46
N ARG A 113 -17.73 2.11 0.01
CA ARG A 113 -17.80 3.57 -0.09
C ARG A 113 -16.66 4.25 0.64
N ARG A 114 -16.30 3.80 1.85
CA ARG A 114 -15.14 4.32 2.60
C ARG A 114 -13.84 4.07 1.85
N SER A 115 -13.68 2.87 1.29
CA SER A 115 -12.53 2.50 0.47
C SER A 115 -12.39 3.41 -0.76
N LEU A 116 -13.48 3.62 -1.50
CA LEU A 116 -13.53 4.53 -2.66
C LEU A 116 -13.20 5.98 -2.28
N HIS A 117 -13.72 6.49 -1.16
CA HIS A 117 -13.43 7.85 -0.70
C HIS A 117 -11.97 8.05 -0.30
N LYS A 118 -11.38 7.07 0.41
CA LYS A 118 -9.94 7.09 0.74
C LYS A 118 -9.10 7.13 -0.54
N ALA A 119 -9.41 6.26 -1.50
CA ALA A 119 -8.72 6.22 -2.79
C ALA A 119 -8.83 7.57 -3.54
N ALA A 120 -10.03 8.14 -3.61
CA ALA A 120 -10.26 9.44 -4.25
C ALA A 120 -9.53 10.60 -3.56
N SER A 121 -9.54 10.64 -2.23
CA SER A 121 -8.83 11.65 -1.44
C SER A 121 -7.33 11.63 -1.73
N LEU A 122 -6.73 10.44 -1.75
CA LEU A 122 -5.30 10.35 -1.97
C LEU A 122 -4.90 10.59 -3.43
N ALA A 123 -5.74 10.19 -4.39
CA ALA A 123 -5.57 10.56 -5.80
C ALA A 123 -5.51 12.09 -5.97
N ARG A 124 -6.37 12.84 -5.27
CA ARG A 124 -6.34 14.31 -5.25
C ARG A 124 -5.04 14.85 -4.65
N ARG A 125 -4.61 14.34 -3.48
CA ARG A 125 -3.35 14.77 -2.84
C ARG A 125 -2.14 14.56 -3.75
N ARG A 126 -2.04 13.42 -4.44
CA ARG A 126 -0.94 13.14 -5.37
C ARG A 126 -0.94 14.04 -6.60
N ARG A 127 -2.11 14.36 -7.15
CA ARG A 127 -2.21 15.34 -8.24
C ARG A 127 -1.71 16.71 -7.80
N ALA A 128 -2.08 17.15 -6.59
CA ALA A 128 -1.57 18.39 -6.01
C ALA A 128 -0.05 18.36 -5.79
N SER A 129 0.51 17.26 -5.25
CA SER A 129 1.96 17.11 -5.07
C SER A 129 2.74 17.08 -6.39
N ARG A 130 2.19 16.47 -7.45
CA ARG A 130 2.81 16.46 -8.80
C ARG A 130 2.75 17.83 -9.48
N GLN A 131 1.65 18.57 -9.30
CA GLN A 131 1.54 19.95 -9.79
C GLN A 131 2.51 20.90 -9.07
N ALA A 132 2.67 20.73 -7.76
CA ALA A 132 3.65 21.49 -6.97
C ALA A 132 5.10 21.17 -7.39
N ALA A 133 5.41 19.92 -7.70
CA ALA A 133 6.74 19.53 -8.20
C ALA A 133 7.03 20.07 -9.62
N GLY A 134 6.02 20.12 -10.50
CA GLY A 134 6.17 20.66 -11.86
C GLY A 134 6.27 22.18 -11.97
N GLN A 135 5.85 22.93 -10.94
CA GLN A 135 6.01 24.38 -10.88
C GLN A 135 7.38 24.82 -10.33
N GLY A 136 8.20 23.90 -9.81
CA GLY A 136 9.55 24.18 -9.32
C GLY A 136 10.63 24.26 -10.42
N GLU A 137 10.35 23.84 -11.65
CA GLU A 137 11.34 23.77 -12.74
C GLU A 137 11.23 24.87 -13.79
N THR A 138 10.25 25.78 -13.69
CA THR A 138 10.04 26.83 -14.70
C THR A 138 9.92 28.23 -14.09
N SER A 139 10.96 28.69 -13.38
CA SER A 139 11.17 30.14 -13.19
C SER A 139 12.63 30.50 -12.84
N VAL A 140 13.43 30.77 -13.87
CA VAL A 140 14.43 31.87 -14.05
C VAL A 140 15.27 32.32 -12.83
N GLY A 141 16.61 32.41 -12.86
CA GLY A 141 17.54 32.30 -13.97
C GLY A 141 19.00 32.67 -13.64
N GLY A 142 19.85 32.53 -14.66
CA GLY A 142 21.06 33.35 -14.86
C GLY A 142 22.29 33.09 -13.99
N ILE A 143 23.02 32.00 -14.23
CA ILE A 143 24.47 31.97 -13.88
C ILE A 143 25.26 31.55 -15.12
N LYS A 144 26.05 32.49 -15.63
CA LYS A 144 26.96 32.36 -16.78
C LYS A 144 27.85 31.11 -16.66
N PRO A 145 28.14 30.41 -17.77
CA PRO A 145 29.17 29.37 -17.77
C PRO A 145 30.54 30.02 -17.53
N ARG A 146 31.18 29.64 -16.42
CA ARG A 146 32.53 30.04 -16.04
C ARG A 146 33.50 29.33 -17.00
N GLN A 147 34.26 30.09 -17.79
CA GLN A 147 35.26 29.54 -18.71
C GLN A 147 36.30 28.67 -17.96
N PRO A 148 36.78 27.58 -18.57
CA PRO A 148 37.90 26.82 -18.06
C PRO A 148 39.18 27.64 -18.24
N ARG A 149 39.93 27.89 -17.16
CA ARG A 149 41.28 28.42 -17.24
C ARG A 149 42.19 27.34 -17.81
N SER A 150 42.54 27.50 -19.07
CA SER A 150 43.61 26.77 -19.74
C SER A 150 44.95 27.04 -19.06
N SER A 151 45.54 25.98 -18.52
CA SER A 151 46.96 25.88 -18.20
C SER A 151 47.77 25.99 -19.49
N ALA A 152 48.71 26.93 -19.56
CA ALA A 152 49.77 26.91 -20.54
C ALA A 152 51.07 27.32 -19.85
N LEU A 153 51.91 26.31 -19.56
CA LEU A 153 53.35 26.48 -19.44
C LEU A 153 53.89 26.96 -20.79
N SER A 154 54.82 27.91 -20.78
CA SER A 154 56.05 27.81 -21.58
C SER A 154 57.12 28.78 -21.06
N ALA A 155 58.33 28.24 -21.07
CA ALA A 155 59.57 28.80 -20.58
C ALA A 155 60.30 29.66 -21.65
N ALA A 156 61.50 30.11 -21.25
CA ALA A 156 62.54 30.85 -21.98
C ALA A 156 62.46 32.39 -21.81
N GLY A 157 63.52 33.13 -21.49
CA GLY A 157 64.93 32.81 -21.28
C GLY A 157 65.76 34.10 -21.37
N LYS A 158 66.88 34.15 -20.60
CA LYS A 158 68.10 34.98 -20.75
C LYS A 158 68.02 36.52 -20.88
N GLY A 159 68.78 37.18 -20.00
CA GLY A 159 69.83 38.13 -20.43
C GLY A 159 69.73 39.57 -19.90
N ALA A 160 70.50 39.89 -18.87
CA ALA A 160 71.46 41.01 -18.78
C ALA A 160 72.16 40.95 -17.42
#